data_AF-A0A8X6J9D0-F1
#
_entry.id   AF-A0A8X6J9D0-F1
#
_cell.length_a   1.000
_cell.length_b   1.000
_cell.length_c   1.000
_cell.angle_alpha   90.00
_cell.angle_beta   90.00
_cell.angle_gamma   90.00
#
_symmetry.space_group_name_H-M   'P 1'
#
loop_
_entity.id
_entity.type
_entity.pdbx_description
1 polymer ?
#
loop_
_entity_poly.entity_id
_entity_poly.type
_entity_poly.pdbx_seq_one_letter_code
_entity_poly.pdbx_strand_id
1 'polypeptide(L)'
;MRLTDGQHTTGKVFITQVMIEIEGRSVLTRFIILPKAKGNRNLLGTDFLNSAGLVLDVKNACWYFWDNPTHKYPLGEELDTLRP
;
A
#
# COMPACT_ATOMS: atom_id res chain seq x y z
N MET A 1 -8.20 -1.43 -17.67
CA MET A 1 -8.41 -1.47 -16.20
C MET A 1 -9.23 -0.25 -15.83
N ARG A 2 -10.21 -0.36 -14.94
CA ARG A 2 -10.93 0.81 -14.41
C ARG A 2 -10.22 1.23 -13.13
N LEU A 3 -9.63 2.42 -13.13
CA LEU A 3 -8.95 2.96 -11.95
C LEU A 3 -9.96 3.66 -11.04
N THR A 4 -9.53 4.03 -9.84
CA THR A 4 -10.36 4.69 -8.83
C THR A 4 -10.87 6.07 -9.26
N ASP A 5 -10.26 6.68 -10.28
CA ASP A 5 -10.72 7.90 -10.95
C ASP A 5 -11.90 7.66 -11.92
N GLY A 6 -12.36 6.41 -12.04
CA GLY A 6 -13.45 6.01 -12.93
C GLY A 6 -13.05 5.95 -14.41
N GLN A 7 -11.82 6.36 -14.76
CA GLN A 7 -11.34 6.37 -16.13
C GLN A 7 -11.05 4.95 -16.62
N HIS A 8 -11.40 4.72 -17.87
CA HIS A 8 -11.05 3.49 -18.58
C HIS A 8 -9.82 3.77 -19.43
N THR A 9 -8.69 3.22 -19.00
CA THR A 9 -7.48 3.20 -19.81
C THR A 9 -7.19 1.77 -20.28
N THR A 10 -6.95 1.67 -21.58
CA THR A 10 -6.48 0.44 -22.24
C THR A 10 -4.99 0.64 -22.55
N GLY A 11 -4.15 -0.25 -22.05
CA GLY A 11 -2.72 -0.16 -22.21
C GLY A 11 -2.00 -1.40 -21.70
N LYS A 12 -0.75 -1.57 -22.13
CA LYS A 12 0.12 -2.62 -21.59
C LYS A 12 0.54 -2.23 -20.17
N VAL A 13 0.43 -3.19 -19.26
CA VAL A 13 0.92 -3.09 -17.89
C VAL A 13 1.99 -4.15 -17.69
N PHE A 14 2.91 -3.91 -16.76
CA PHE A 14 3.81 -4.96 -16.30
C PHE A 14 3.29 -5.51 -14.98
N ILE A 15 3.46 -6.81 -14.77
CA ILE A 15 3.10 -7.48 -13.53
C ILE A 15 4.37 -8.10 -12.97
N THR A 16 4.61 -7.90 -11.68
CA THR A 16 5.72 -8.54 -10.97
C THR A 16 5.28 -8.96 -9.58
N GLN A 17 6.08 -9.79 -8.92
CA GLN A 17 5.92 -10.10 -7.51
C GLN A 17 7.10 -9.51 -6.75
N VAL A 18 6.79 -8.78 -5.68
CA VAL A 18 7.78 -8.13 -4.82
C VAL A 18 7.55 -8.61 -3.41
N MET A 19 8.62 -9.00 -2.75
CA MET A 19 8.57 -9.27 -1.32
C MET A 19 8.57 -7.93 -0.58
N ILE A 20 7.51 -7.61 0.15
CA ILE A 20 7.42 -6.40 0.98
C ILE A 20 7.70 -6.77 2.43
N GLU A 21 8.64 -6.07 3.05
CA GLU A 21 8.90 -6.14 4.49
C GLU A 21 8.14 -5.02 5.22
N ILE A 22 7.36 -5.38 6.25
CA ILE A 22 6.69 -4.44 7.16
C ILE A 22 6.86 -4.94 8.59
N GLU A 23 7.58 -4.17 9.41
CA GLU A 23 7.73 -4.42 10.86
C GLU A 23 8.03 -5.88 11.20
N GLY A 24 9.00 -6.47 10.49
CA GLY A 24 9.44 -7.85 10.67
C GLY A 24 8.61 -8.93 9.97
N ARG A 25 7.56 -8.55 9.22
CA ARG A 25 6.78 -9.48 8.38
C ARG A 25 7.15 -9.36 6.91
N SER A 26 7.17 -10.49 6.23
CA SER A 26 7.45 -10.60 4.81
C SER A 26 6.19 -11.02 4.05
N VAL A 27 5.72 -10.18 3.12
CA VAL A 27 4.51 -10.43 2.32
C VAL A 27 4.83 -10.37 0.84
N LEU A 28 4.75 -11.51 0.16
CA LEU A 28 4.90 -11.58 -1.29
C LEU A 28 3.68 -10.96 -1.97
N THR A 29 3.88 -9.81 -2.60
CA THR A 29 2.79 -8.97 -3.13
C THR A 29 2.91 -8.87 -4.64
N ARG A 30 1.78 -9.05 -5.34
CA ARG A 30 1.72 -8.84 -6.79
C ARG A 30 1.54 -7.36 -7.08
N PHE A 31 2.45 -6.78 -7.84
CA PHE A 31 2.37 -5.40 -8.29
C PHE A 31 1.92 -5.32 -9.75
N ILE A 32 1.13 -4.29 -10.02
CA ILE A 32 0.82 -3.83 -11.38
C ILE A 32 1.57 -2.53 -11.59
N ILE A 33 2.55 -2.55 -12.48
CA ILE A 33 3.33 -1.37 -12.84
C ILE A 33 2.64 -0.72 -14.03
N LEU A 34 2.25 0.54 -13.83
CA LEU A 34 1.63 1.38 -14.84
C LEU A 34 2.70 2.31 -15.43
N PRO A 35 3.33 1.96 -16.58
CA PRO A 35 4.49 2.70 -17.11
C PRO A 35 4.17 4.15 -17.52
N LYS A 36 2.89 4.51 -17.64
CA LYS A 36 2.42 5.85 -18.00
C LYS A 36 1.80 6.61 -16.81
N ALA A 37 1.83 6.05 -15.60
CA ALA A 37 1.34 6.76 -14.43
C ALA A 37 2.21 7.99 -14.15
N LYS A 38 1.57 9.11 -13.79
CA LYS A 38 2.29 10.30 -13.36
C LYS A 38 2.73 10.13 -11.92
N GLY A 39 4.03 10.00 -11.70
CA GLY A 39 4.65 9.77 -10.39
C GLY A 39 4.87 8.29 -10.08
N ASN A 40 5.73 8.01 -9.09
CA ASN A 40 6.14 6.66 -8.69
C ASN A 40 5.50 6.23 -7.37
N ARG A 41 4.29 6.72 -7.08
CA ARG A 41 3.57 6.35 -5.86
C ARG A 41 3.02 4.93 -6.02
N ASN A 42 3.41 4.06 -5.09
CA ASN A 42 2.87 2.72 -4.99
C ASN A 42 1.52 2.77 -4.27
N LEU A 43 0.50 2.13 -4.83
CA LEU A 43 -0.79 1.97 -4.18
C LEU A 43 -0.91 0.52 -3.69
N LEU A 44 -1.09 0.35 -2.38
CA LEU A 44 -1.35 -0.95 -1.77
C LEU A 44 -2.85 -1.09 -1.55
N GLY A 45 -3.42 -2.14 -2.13
CA GLY A 45 -4.84 -2.42 -2.09
C GLY A 45 -5.28 -3.18 -0.84
N THR A 46 -6.58 -3.47 -0.79
CA THR A 46 -7.18 -4.29 0.27
C THR A 46 -6.68 -5.74 0.24
N ASP A 47 -6.25 -6.24 -0.92
CA ASP A 47 -5.60 -7.53 -1.09
C ASP A 47 -4.26 -7.60 -0.32
N PHE A 48 -3.46 -6.54 -0.40
CA PHE A 48 -2.24 -6.41 0.40
C PHE A 48 -2.57 -6.34 1.89
N LEU A 49 -3.49 -5.45 2.30
CA LEU A 49 -3.88 -5.29 3.71
C LEU A 49 -4.32 -6.63 4.31
N ASN A 50 -5.15 -7.38 3.59
CA ASN A 50 -5.60 -8.70 4.03
C ASN A 50 -4.44 -9.71 4.12
N SER A 51 -3.56 -9.77 3.11
CA SER A 51 -2.44 -10.71 3.08
C SER A 51 -1.39 -10.43 4.17
N ALA A 52 -1.16 -9.15 4.46
CA ALA A 52 -0.28 -8.69 5.53
C ALA A 52 -0.92 -8.79 6.93
N GLY A 53 -2.23 -8.99 7.00
CA GLY A 53 -2.97 -9.00 8.24
C GLY A 53 -3.02 -7.60 8.89
N LEU A 54 -3.10 -6.56 8.07
CA LEU A 54 -3.15 -5.18 8.53
C LEU A 54 -4.59 -4.74 8.76
N VAL A 55 -4.81 -4.08 9.89
CA VAL A 55 -6.04 -3.37 10.20
C VAL A 55 -5.73 -1.87 10.17
N LEU A 56 -6.47 -1.13 9.35
CA LEU A 56 -6.41 0.33 9.31
C LEU A 56 -7.50 0.90 10.21
N ASP A 57 -7.10 1.58 11.28
CA ASP A 57 -7.98 2.31 12.18
C ASP A 57 -7.87 3.81 11.89
N VAL A 58 -8.63 4.23 10.88
CA VAL A 58 -8.64 5.61 10.39
C VAL A 58 -9.12 6.58 11.48
N LYS A 59 -10.05 6.15 12.35
CA LYS A 59 -10.58 7.00 13.43
C LYS A 59 -9.48 7.39 14.41
N ASN A 60 -8.56 6.47 14.71
CA ASN A 60 -7.46 6.71 15.63
C ASN A 60 -6.14 7.04 14.92
N ALA A 61 -6.17 7.31 13.61
CA ALA A 61 -4.99 7.57 12.78
C ALA A 61 -3.87 6.55 13.03
N CYS A 62 -4.22 5.27 13.12
CA CYS A 62 -3.25 4.21 13.36
C CYS A 62 -3.52 2.97 12.53
N TRP A 63 -2.54 2.09 12.47
CA TRP A 63 -2.68 0.75 11.92
C TRP A 63 -2.04 -0.26 12.88
N TYR A 64 -2.47 -1.51 12.80
CA TYR A 64 -1.93 -2.60 13.62
C TYR A 64 -2.09 -3.94 12.90
N PHE A 65 -1.35 -4.94 13.38
CA PHE A 65 -1.57 -6.31 12.93
C PHE A 65 -2.77 -6.92 13.65
N TRP A 66 -3.62 -7.62 12.91
CA TRP A 66 -4.85 -8.22 13.45
C TRP A 66 -4.60 -9.19 14.62
N ASP A 67 -3.45 -9.87 14.63
CA ASP A 67 -3.01 -10.82 15.65
C ASP A 67 -2.30 -10.15 16.85
N ASN A 68 -2.04 -8.84 16.77
CA ASN A 68 -1.48 -8.04 17.87
C ASN A 68 -2.09 -6.63 17.89
N PRO A 69 -3.39 -6.50 18.26
CA PRO A 69 -4.10 -5.22 18.22
C PRO A 69 -3.63 -4.20 19.27
N THR A 70 -2.86 -4.65 20.27
CA THR A 70 -2.27 -3.79 21.30
C THR A 70 -1.07 -2.99 20.80
N HIS A 71 -0.37 -3.48 19.79
CA HIS A 71 0.79 -2.79 19.23
C HIS A 71 0.38 -2.03 17.96
N LYS A 72 0.32 -0.70 18.09
CA LYS A 72 -0.21 0.20 17.06
C LYS A 72 0.88 1.10 16.51
N TYR A 73 0.82 1.35 15.22
CA TYR A 73 1.70 2.23 14.48
C TYR A 73 0.91 3.43 13.96
N PRO A 74 1.51 4.62 13.85
CA PRO A 74 0.84 5.78 13.30
C PRO A 74 0.51 5.60 11.82
N LEU A 75 -0.70 5.97 11.41
CA LEU A 75 -1.13 6.03 10.03
C LEU A 75 -0.67 7.36 9.42
N GLY A 76 0.61 7.41 9.03
CA GLY A 76 1.26 8.46 8.23
C GLY A 76 0.90 9.93 8.54
N GLU A 77 1.83 10.65 9.15
CA GLU A 77 2.15 12.01 8.68
C GLU A 77 3.30 11.87 7.68
N GLU A 78 3.14 12.37 6.45
CA GLU A 78 4.27 12.49 5.55
C GLU A 78 5.18 13.61 6.09
N LEU A 79 6.45 13.27 6.31
CA LEU A 79 7.55 14.18 6.61
C LEU A 79 7.65 15.25 5.51
N ASP A 80 6.96 16.38 5.68
CA ASP A 80 7.28 17.62 4.96
C ASP A 80 8.56 18.30 5.49
N THR A 81 9.30 17.66 6.41
CA THR A 81 10.49 18.25 7.07
C THR A 81 11.85 17.74 6.58
N LEU A 82 11.91 16.84 5.60
CA LEU A 82 13.19 16.36 5.05
C LEU A 82 13.24 16.45 3.52
N ARG A 83 13.24 17.69 3.01
CA ARG A 83 13.83 18.01 1.70
C ARG A 83 15.03 18.95 1.91
N PRO A 84 16.26 18.54 1.62
CA PRO A 84 17.26 19.44 1.05
C PRO A 84 16.93 19.78 -0.40
#